data_AF-A0A7X8C5Q9-F1
#
_entry.id   AF-A0A7X8C5Q9-F1
#
_cell.length_a   1.000
_cell.length_b   1.000
_cell.length_c   1.000
_cell.angle_alpha   90.00
_cell.angle_beta   90.00
_cell.angle_gamma   90.00
#
_symmetry.space_group_name_H-M   'P 1'
#
loop_
_entity.id
_entity.type
_entity.pdbx_description
1 polymer ?
#
loop_
_entity_poly.entity_id
_entity_poly.type
_entity_poly.pdbx_seq_one_letter_code
_entity_poly.pdbx_strand_id
1 'polypeptide(L)'
;MSKPILFFSSVCPDTDPFIKLLEPYQIEYEAVNITETMPNLKRFLSLRDTREEFLEKKEMNQVGIPVLVTEDATLIFDEAALIDYYKGT
;
A
#
# COMPACT_ATOMS: atom_id res chain seq x y z
N MET A 1 5.26 11.19 -13.89
CA MET A 1 5.26 11.21 -12.43
C MET A 1 3.82 11.02 -11.99
N SER A 2 3.50 9.82 -11.51
CA SER A 2 2.16 9.50 -11.00
C SER A 2 2.21 9.63 -9.49
N LYS A 3 1.20 10.29 -8.90
CA LYS A 3 1.06 10.41 -7.45
C LYS A 3 1.12 9.02 -6.78
N PRO A 4 1.80 8.85 -5.63
CA PRO A 4 1.73 7.61 -4.87
C PRO A 4 0.29 7.21 -4.53
N ILE A 5 0.01 5.91 -4.42
CA ILE A 5 -1.33 5.37 -4.14
C ILE A 5 -1.27 4.50 -2.89
N LEU A 6 -2.08 4.81 -1.88
CA LEU A 6 -2.28 3.95 -0.72
C LEU A 6 -3.52 3.07 -0.95
N PHE A 7 -3.31 1.77 -1.14
CA PHE A 7 -4.41 0.81 -1.07
C PHE A 7 -4.60 0.36 0.37
N PHE A 8 -5.81 0.50 0.89
CA PHE A 8 -6.14 0.16 2.28
C PHE A 8 -7.58 -0.36 2.40
N SER A 9 -7.96 -0.77 3.60
CA SER A 9 -9.35 -1.02 3.95
C SER A 9 -9.67 -0.33 5.27
N SER A 10 -10.83 0.32 5.33
CA SER A 10 -11.32 0.95 6.56
C SER A 10 -11.71 -0.04 7.66
N VAL A 11 -11.78 -1.35 7.35
CA VAL A 11 -12.02 -2.41 8.34
C VAL A 11 -10.75 -3.18 8.72
N CYS A 12 -9.60 -2.82 8.16
CA CYS A 12 -8.31 -3.41 8.51
C CYS A 12 -7.71 -2.66 9.71
N PRO A 13 -7.36 -3.35 10.81
CA PRO A 13 -6.80 -2.71 12.02
C PRO A 13 -5.40 -2.12 11.78
N ASP A 14 -4.69 -2.55 10.75
CA ASP A 14 -3.33 -2.11 10.43
C ASP A 14 -3.30 -0.81 9.62
N THR A 15 -4.44 -0.37 9.06
CA THR A 15 -4.54 0.86 8.25
C THR A 15 -4.13 2.11 9.02
N ASP A 16 -4.75 2.37 10.18
CA ASP A 16 -4.48 3.59 10.96
C ASP A 16 -3.03 3.64 11.47
N PRO A 17 -2.45 2.55 12.02
CA PRO A 17 -1.02 2.48 12.31
C PRO A 17 -0.15 2.79 11.09
N PHE A 18 -0.45 2.23 9.92
CA PHE A 18 0.35 2.46 8.73
C PHE A 18 0.27 3.91 8.24
N ILE A 19 -0.92 4.53 8.27
CA ILE A 19 -1.08 5.96 7.92
C ILE A 19 -0.22 6.84 8.83
N LYS A 20 -0.17 6.56 10.14
CA LYS A 20 0.68 7.30 11.09
C LYS A 20 2.17 7.16 10.78
N LEU A 21 2.62 6.01 10.26
CA LEU A 21 4.00 5.85 9.80
C LEU A 21 4.34 6.77 8.62
N LEU A 22 3.36 7.10 7.77
CA LEU A 22 3.55 7.97 6.61
C LEU A 22 3.56 9.47 6.98
N GLU A 23 2.92 9.86 8.09
CA GLU A 23 2.76 11.27 8.50
C GLU A 23 4.09 12.07 8.56
N PRO A 24 5.20 11.55 9.15
CA PRO A 24 6.46 12.27 9.23
C PRO A 24 7.09 12.59 7.87
N TYR A 25 6.78 11.80 6.85
CA TYR A 25 7.29 11.96 5.49
C TYR A 25 6.45 12.94 4.66
N GLN A 26 5.30 13.39 5.17
CA GLN A 26 4.38 14.32 4.50
C GLN A 26 4.03 13.90 3.07
N ILE A 27 3.88 12.59 2.84
CA ILE A 27 3.65 12.03 1.50
C ILE A 27 2.23 12.38 1.04
N GLU A 28 2.11 13.11 -0.06
CA GLU A 28 0.82 13.27 -0.72
C GLU A 28 0.49 12.01 -1.54
N TYR A 29 -0.51 11.23 -1.14
CA TYR A 29 -0.96 10.05 -1.88
C TYR A 29 -2.44 10.12 -2.31
N GLU A 30 -2.83 9.30 -3.27
CA GLU A 30 -4.23 8.94 -3.54
C GLU A 30 -4.62 7.81 -2.58
N ALA A 31 -5.69 7.99 -1.79
CA ALA A 31 -6.17 6.98 -0.87
C ALA A 31 -7.27 6.13 -1.53
N VAL A 32 -7.06 4.81 -1.63
CA VAL A 32 -7.99 3.88 -2.28
C VAL A 32 -8.45 2.82 -1.27
N ASN A 33 -9.69 2.97 -0.79
CA ASN A 33 -10.33 1.99 0.09
C ASN A 33 -10.87 0.80 -0.72
N ILE A 34 -10.23 -0.36 -0.65
CA ILE A 34 -10.59 -1.55 -1.43
C ILE A 34 -11.92 -2.17 -1.02
N THR A 35 -12.43 -1.83 0.17
CA THR A 35 -13.72 -2.31 0.67
C THR A 35 -14.90 -1.37 0.39
N GLU A 36 -14.64 -0.20 -0.19
CA GLU A 36 -15.66 0.80 -0.46
C GLU A 36 -16.43 0.51 -1.75
N THR A 37 -15.74 0.15 -2.84
CA THR A 37 -16.36 -0.05 -4.14
C THR A 37 -15.71 -1.20 -4.94
N MET A 38 -16.49 -1.83 -5.82
CA MET A 38 -15.98 -2.87 -6.73
C MET A 38 -14.85 -2.38 -7.66
N PRO A 39 -14.90 -1.15 -8.22
CA PRO A 39 -13.77 -0.58 -8.95
C PRO A 39 -12.47 -0.50 -8.13
N ASN A 40 -12.54 -0.05 -6.86
CA ASN A 40 -11.36 0.02 -6.00
C ASN A 40 -10.77 -1.38 -5.77
N LEU A 41 -11.62 -2.35 -5.46
CA LEU A 41 -11.21 -3.74 -5.30
C LEU A 41 -10.56 -4.29 -6.58
N LYS A 42 -11.19 -4.10 -7.75
CA LYS A 42 -10.64 -4.58 -9.04
C LYS A 42 -9.29 -3.93 -9.37
N ARG A 43 -9.12 -2.64 -9.05
CA ARG A 43 -7.85 -1.92 -9.24
C ARG A 43 -6.76 -2.53 -8.38
N PHE A 44 -7.05 -2.79 -7.10
CA PHE A 44 -6.11 -3.46 -6.21
C PHE A 44 -5.79 -4.89 -6.65
N LEU A 45 -6.79 -5.70 -7.02
CA LEU A 45 -6.58 -7.08 -7.50
C LEU A 45 -5.70 -7.12 -8.75
N SER A 46 -5.87 -6.16 -9.66
CA SER A 46 -5.01 -6.05 -10.86
C SER A 46 -3.54 -5.85 -10.49
N LEU A 47 -3.25 -5.07 -9.44
CA LEU A 47 -1.90 -4.90 -8.91
C LEU A 47 -1.43 -6.17 -8.17
N ARG A 48 -2.21 -6.64 -7.19
CA ARG A 48 -1.87 -7.75 -6.30
C ARG A 48 -1.60 -9.05 -7.04
N ASP A 49 -2.41 -9.33 -8.05
CA ASP A 49 -2.37 -10.63 -8.73
C ASP A 49 -1.27 -10.69 -9.82
N THR A 50 -0.67 -9.53 -10.18
CA THR A 50 0.40 -9.44 -11.20
C THR A 50 1.80 -9.18 -10.64
N ARG A 51 1.90 -8.70 -9.40
CA ARG A 51 3.17 -8.30 -8.77
C ARG A 51 3.72 -9.43 -7.88
N GLU A 52 4.99 -9.79 -8.08
CA GLU A 52 5.65 -10.89 -7.36
C GLU A 52 5.83 -10.58 -5.87
N GLU A 53 5.88 -9.30 -5.50
CA GLU A 53 5.98 -8.83 -4.12
C GLU A 53 4.78 -9.26 -3.23
N PHE A 54 3.67 -9.66 -3.85
CA PHE A 54 2.51 -10.20 -3.13
C PHE A 54 2.52 -11.72 -2.99
N LEU A 55 3.49 -12.45 -3.55
CA LEU A 55 3.53 -13.91 -3.50
C LEU A 55 3.52 -14.41 -2.05
N GLU A 56 4.45 -13.94 -1.21
CA GLU A 56 4.53 -14.32 0.21
C GLU A 56 3.24 -13.97 0.96
N LYS A 57 2.68 -12.77 0.74
CA LYS A 57 1.42 -12.34 1.36
C LYS A 57 0.27 -13.30 1.00
N LYS A 58 0.17 -13.69 -0.27
CA LYS A 58 -0.85 -14.65 -0.74
C LYS A 58 -0.65 -16.03 -0.13
N GLU A 59 0.59 -16.52 -0.04
CA GLU A 59 0.90 -17.80 0.62
C GLU A 59 0.51 -17.82 2.10
N MET A 60 0.63 -16.68 2.77
CA MET A 60 0.21 -16.48 4.16
C MET A 60 -1.28 -16.15 4.32
N ASN A 61 -2.10 -16.24 3.27
CA ASN A 61 -3.52 -15.84 3.25
C ASN A 61 -3.77 -14.37 3.67
N GLN A 62 -2.77 -13.51 3.48
CA GLN A 62 -2.89 -12.07 3.73
C GLN A 62 -3.43 -11.35 2.49
N VAL A 63 -4.17 -10.25 2.72
CA VAL A 63 -4.71 -9.43 1.63
C VAL A 63 -3.61 -8.66 0.90
N GLY A 64 -2.54 -8.27 1.62
CA GLY A 64 -1.48 -7.40 1.11
C GLY A 64 -1.81 -5.91 1.23
N ILE A 65 -2.61 -5.52 2.23
CA ILE A 65 -2.91 -4.12 2.58
C ILE A 65 -2.69 -3.90 4.09
N PRO A 66 -2.48 -2.65 4.55
CA PRO A 66 -2.23 -1.45 3.75
C PRO A 66 -0.92 -1.53 2.96
N VAL A 67 -0.89 -0.92 1.76
CA VAL A 67 0.32 -0.85 0.92
C VAL A 67 0.38 0.49 0.19
N LEU A 68 1.53 1.16 0.31
CA LEU A 68 1.83 2.37 -0.46
C LEU A 68 2.56 1.97 -1.74
N VAL A 69 2.02 2.37 -2.88
CA VAL A 69 2.65 2.29 -4.20
C VAL A 69 3.27 3.64 -4.49
N THR A 70 4.59 3.72 -4.58
CA THR A 70 5.34 4.96 -4.84
C THR A 70 5.28 5.34 -6.32
N GLU A 71 5.82 6.52 -6.67
CA GLU A 71 5.82 7.02 -8.05
C GLU A 71 6.60 6.14 -9.03
N ASP A 72 7.64 5.45 -8.53
CA ASP A 72 8.47 4.50 -9.26
C ASP A 72 7.94 3.05 -9.19
N ALA A 73 6.69 2.89 -8.72
CA ALA A 73 5.99 1.62 -8.56
C ALA A 73 6.59 0.66 -7.53
N THR A 74 7.45 1.13 -6.62
CA THR A 74 7.88 0.39 -5.43
C THR A 74 6.71 0.18 -4.47
N LEU A 75 6.66 -0.98 -3.83
CA LEU A 75 5.61 -1.36 -2.88
C LEU A 75 6.15 -1.34 -1.45
N ILE A 76 5.54 -0.53 -0.61
CA ILE A 76 5.90 -0.37 0.80
C ILE A 76 4.78 -0.95 1.64
N PHE A 77 5.08 -2.04 2.36
CA PHE A 77 4.12 -2.78 3.20
C PHE A 77 4.30 -2.53 4.69
N ASP A 78 5.46 -2.04 5.10
CA ASP A 78 5.83 -1.88 6.51
C ASP A 78 6.82 -0.73 6.71
N GLU A 79 7.09 -0.44 7.98
CA GLU A 79 7.99 0.62 8.42
C GLU A 79 9.43 0.40 7.93
N ALA A 80 9.91 -0.84 7.87
CA ALA A 80 11.28 -1.13 7.47
C ALA A 80 11.50 -0.77 5.99
N ALA A 81 10.57 -1.16 5.12
CA ALA A 81 10.57 -0.79 3.71
C ALA A 81 10.40 0.73 3.51
N LEU A 82 9.56 1.38 4.33
CA LEU A 82 9.37 2.83 4.28
C LEU A 82 10.66 3.58 4.62
N ILE A 83 11.29 3.21 5.72
CA ILE A 83 12.58 3.77 6.14
C ILE A 83 13.62 3.55 5.07
N ASP A 84 13.69 2.36 4.47
CA ASP A 84 14.66 2.05 3.43
C ASP A 84 14.49 2.92 2.18
N TYR A 85 13.23 3.08 1.74
CA TYR A 85 12.90 3.90 0.57
C TYR A 85 13.24 5.38 0.78
N TYR A 86 12.97 5.93 1.98
CA TYR A 86 13.19 7.36 2.28
C TYR A 86 14.53 7.68 2.98
N LYS A 87 15.41 6.68 3.19
CA LYS A 87 16.75 6.87 3.78
C LYS A 87 17.69 7.76 2.95
N GLY A 88 17.32 8.10 1.72
CA GLY A 88 18.14 8.87 0.78
C GLY A 88 17.61 10.26 0.39
N THR A 89 16.55 10.74 1.04
CA THR A 89 15.98 12.10 0.84
C THR A 89 16.46 13.10 1.89
#